data_AF-C3Y699-F1
#
_entry.id   AF-C3Y699-F1
#
_cell.length_a   1.000
_cell.length_b   1.000
_cell.length_c   1.000
_cell.angle_alpha   90.00
_cell.angle_beta   90.00
_cell.angle_gamma   90.00
#
_symmetry.space_group_name_H-M   'P 1'
#
loop_
_entity.id
_entity.type
_entity.pdbx_description
1 polymer ?
#
loop_
_entity_poly.entity_id
_entity_poly.type
_entity_poly.pdbx_seq_one_letter_code
_entity_poly.pdbx_strand_id
1 'polypeptide(L)'
;MAAMIDMPMPDIFTDEPFDLTNKFVLSTSQVPTTMDAFMCYGPVVNNGYGACYNPHDDYILFCLSSFKDCGDSHSEMFTIALRQALDDMQHLCLKVNHPPSPVMDLRKVDINGDSKMANGLDGHQLGLPMFPCGMARENNPTRKQNSRDDDDTARGPIADGAMAQT
;
A
#
# COMPACT_ATOMS: atom_id res chain seq x y z
N MET A 1 -31.91 10.98 7.85
CA MET A 1 -32.96 12.03 7.91
C MET A 1 -34.35 11.50 7.58
N ALA A 2 -34.61 10.93 6.39
CA ALA A 2 -35.94 10.40 6.02
C ALA A 2 -36.50 9.42 7.08
N ALA A 3 -35.69 8.45 7.50
CA ALA A 3 -36.04 7.52 8.57
C ALA A 3 -36.29 8.20 9.95
N MET A 4 -35.62 9.32 10.24
CA MET A 4 -35.78 10.04 11.52
C MET A 4 -37.09 10.82 11.60
N ILE A 5 -37.66 11.20 10.45
CA ILE A 5 -38.91 11.96 10.35
C ILE A 5 -40.09 11.09 9.91
N ASP A 6 -39.93 9.76 9.97
CA ASP A 6 -40.94 8.76 9.58
C ASP A 6 -41.49 8.95 8.16
N MET A 7 -40.63 9.41 7.25
CA MET A 7 -40.96 9.53 5.83
C MET A 7 -40.69 8.21 5.10
N PRO A 8 -41.49 7.83 4.09
CA PRO A 8 -41.17 6.68 3.24
C PRO A 8 -39.74 6.76 2.68
N MET A 9 -39.07 5.60 2.57
CA MET A 9 -37.73 5.52 2.01
C MET A 9 -37.73 6.11 0.60
N PRO A 10 -36.94 7.17 0.31
CA PRO A 10 -36.82 7.68 -1.04
C PRO A 10 -36.30 6.62 -2.01
N ASP A 11 -36.89 6.52 -3.21
CA ASP A 11 -36.58 5.50 -4.21
C ASP A 11 -35.07 5.41 -4.54
N ILE A 12 -34.36 6.56 -4.53
CA ILE A 12 -32.91 6.63 -4.76
C ILE A 12 -32.09 5.73 -3.82
N PHE A 13 -32.57 5.45 -2.60
CA PHE A 13 -31.88 4.58 -1.64
C PHE A 13 -32.22 3.09 -1.82
N THR A 14 -33.12 2.77 -2.75
CA THR A 14 -33.52 1.41 -3.10
C THR A 14 -33.02 0.99 -4.49
N ASP A 15 -32.47 1.92 -5.25
CA ASP A 15 -31.96 1.66 -6.58
C ASP A 15 -30.64 0.87 -6.54
N GLU A 16 -30.44 -0.02 -7.51
CA GLU A 16 -29.22 -0.86 -7.62
C GLU A 16 -27.90 -0.06 -7.59
N PRO A 17 -27.77 1.12 -8.25
CA PRO A 17 -26.56 1.92 -8.15
C PRO A 17 -26.26 2.37 -6.72
N PHE A 18 -27.28 2.68 -5.91
CA PHE A 18 -27.08 3.04 -4.52
C PHE A 18 -26.44 1.89 -3.74
N ASP A 19 -26.96 0.67 -3.89
CA ASP A 19 -26.37 -0.53 -3.30
C ASP A 19 -24.92 -0.75 -3.76
N LEU A 20 -24.64 -0.57 -5.06
CA LEU A 20 -23.31 -0.74 -5.61
C LEU A 20 -22.32 0.28 -5.04
N THR A 21 -22.71 1.55 -4.92
CA THR A 21 -21.83 2.59 -4.36
C THR A 21 -21.50 2.37 -2.88
N ASN A 22 -22.36 1.67 -2.14
CA ASN A 22 -22.14 1.34 -0.73
C ASN A 22 -21.46 -0.04 -0.53
N LYS A 23 -21.13 -0.77 -1.60
CA LYS A 23 -20.34 -2.00 -1.55
C LYS A 23 -18.85 -1.69 -1.69
N PHE A 24 -18.20 -1.42 -0.57
CA PHE A 24 -16.78 -1.12 -0.52
C PHE A 24 -15.91 -2.37 -0.68
N VAL A 25 -15.65 -2.78 -1.92
CA VAL A 25 -14.72 -3.88 -2.26
C VAL A 25 -13.30 -3.57 -1.78
N LEU A 26 -12.90 -2.31 -1.73
CA LEU A 26 -11.63 -1.87 -1.15
C LEU A 26 -11.93 -0.87 -0.03
N SER A 27 -11.73 -1.29 1.22
CA SER A 27 -11.91 -0.43 2.40
C SER A 27 -10.55 0.00 2.95
N THR A 28 -10.27 1.30 2.91
CA THR A 28 -8.94 1.84 3.25
C THR A 28 -9.00 2.88 4.35
N SER A 29 -7.90 3.01 5.08
CA SER A 29 -7.71 4.10 6.04
C SER A 29 -6.23 4.33 6.29
N GLN A 30 -5.89 5.60 6.54
CA GLN A 30 -4.57 5.99 7.00
C GLN A 30 -4.58 6.10 8.52
N VAL A 31 -3.65 5.41 9.19
CA VAL A 31 -3.49 5.48 10.65
C VAL A 31 -2.05 5.91 10.94
N PRO A 32 -1.78 7.23 10.90
CA PRO A 32 -0.42 7.73 11.06
C PRO A 32 0.03 7.57 12.51
N THR A 33 1.18 6.93 12.72
CA THR A 33 1.80 6.84 14.05
C THR A 33 3.30 7.05 13.95
N THR A 34 3.89 7.69 14.96
CA THR A 34 5.35 7.89 15.06
C THR A 34 6.07 6.71 15.72
N MET A 35 5.32 5.83 16.38
CA MET A 35 5.83 4.61 16.99
C MET A 35 5.85 3.48 15.97
N ASP A 36 6.62 2.42 16.25
CA ASP A 36 6.58 1.17 15.49
C ASP A 36 5.29 0.38 15.84
N ALA A 37 4.16 0.94 15.45
CA ALA A 37 2.82 0.41 15.67
C ALA A 37 2.10 0.25 14.33
N PHE A 38 1.23 -0.75 14.27
CA PHE A 38 0.38 -1.00 13.11
C PHE A 38 -1.06 -1.18 13.55
N MET A 39 -1.97 -0.83 12.64
CA MET A 39 -3.40 -1.09 12.76
C MET A 39 -3.83 -1.97 11.58
N CYS A 40 -4.71 -2.93 11.83
CA CYS A 40 -5.23 -3.82 10.81
C CYS A 40 -6.70 -4.17 11.08
N TYR A 41 -7.49 -4.32 10.01
CA TYR A 41 -8.88 -4.75 10.08
C TYR A 41 -9.20 -5.62 8.86
N GLY A 42 -10.27 -6.41 8.97
CA GLY A 42 -10.75 -7.26 7.88
C GLY A 42 -11.52 -6.49 6.79
N PRO A 43 -11.80 -7.12 5.64
CA PRO A 43 -12.68 -6.53 4.64
C PRO A 43 -14.11 -6.29 5.17
N VAL A 44 -14.82 -5.35 4.56
CA VAL A 44 -16.24 -5.05 4.89
C VAL A 44 -17.25 -5.78 4.00
N VAL A 45 -16.76 -6.50 2.98
CA VAL A 45 -17.55 -7.37 2.10
C VAL A 45 -16.77 -8.64 1.79
N ASN A 46 -17.46 -9.74 1.45
CA ASN A 46 -16.83 -11.06 1.30
C ASN A 46 -15.76 -11.13 0.19
N ASN A 47 -15.98 -10.41 -0.92
CA ASN A 47 -15.05 -10.34 -2.05
C ASN A 47 -14.10 -9.13 -1.98
N GLY A 48 -13.89 -8.59 -0.79
CA GLY A 48 -13.18 -7.33 -0.61
C GLY A 48 -11.81 -7.43 0.04
N TYR A 49 -11.19 -6.26 0.21
CA TYR A 49 -9.93 -6.04 0.88
C TYR A 49 -10.07 -5.01 2.00
N GLY A 50 -9.37 -5.24 3.11
CA GLY A 50 -9.03 -4.20 4.08
C GLY A 50 -7.60 -3.73 3.83
N ALA A 51 -7.37 -2.42 3.80
CA ALA A 51 -6.04 -1.85 3.59
C ALA A 51 -5.80 -0.65 4.51
N CYS A 52 -5.11 -0.90 5.62
CA CYS A 52 -4.65 0.17 6.51
C CYS A 52 -3.20 0.52 6.18
N TYR A 53 -2.84 1.80 6.20
CA TYR A 53 -1.47 2.22 5.95
C TYR A 53 -0.98 3.34 6.87
N ASN A 54 0.32 3.32 7.15
CA ASN A 54 1.03 4.30 7.95
C ASN A 54 2.29 4.78 7.19
N PRO A 55 2.22 5.95 6.54
CA PRO A 55 3.37 6.56 5.89
C PRO A 55 4.39 7.08 6.92
N HIS A 56 5.65 6.71 6.73
CA HIS A 56 6.82 7.26 7.42
C HIS A 56 7.73 7.95 6.40
N ASP A 57 8.81 8.59 6.88
CA ASP A 57 9.72 9.37 6.04
C ASP A 57 10.36 8.51 4.93
N ASP A 58 10.79 7.29 5.25
CA ASP A 58 11.55 6.42 4.32
C ASP A 58 10.78 5.18 3.85
N TYR A 59 9.57 4.93 4.39
CA TYR A 59 8.78 3.74 4.06
C TYR A 59 7.29 3.96 4.33
N ILE A 60 6.45 3.07 3.78
CA ILE A 60 5.02 3.01 4.10
C ILE A 60 4.71 1.62 4.63
N LEU A 61 4.17 1.54 5.84
CA LEU A 61 3.68 0.28 6.41
C LEU A 61 2.27 0.02 5.90
N PHE A 62 2.04 -1.16 5.32
CA PHE A 62 0.71 -1.61 4.88
C PHE A 62 0.26 -2.84 5.68
N CYS A 63 -0.99 -2.84 6.11
CA CYS A 63 -1.71 -4.01 6.60
C CYS A 63 -2.84 -4.33 5.63
N LEU A 64 -2.68 -5.41 4.87
CA LEU A 64 -3.63 -5.86 3.86
C LEU A 64 -4.35 -7.13 4.33
N SER A 65 -5.66 -7.19 4.12
CA SER A 65 -6.49 -8.33 4.50
C SER A 65 -7.49 -8.69 3.40
N SER A 66 -7.88 -9.96 3.33
CA SER A 66 -8.90 -10.53 2.46
C SER A 66 -9.47 -11.79 3.12
N PHE A 67 -10.67 -12.24 2.72
CA PHE A 67 -11.21 -13.50 3.21
C PHE A 67 -10.59 -14.67 2.44
N LYS A 68 -10.09 -15.69 3.16
CA LYS A 68 -9.43 -16.86 2.54
C LYS A 68 -10.37 -17.70 1.67
N ASP A 69 -11.66 -17.72 2.02
CA ASP A 69 -12.66 -18.56 1.34
C ASP A 69 -13.20 -17.90 0.06
N CYS A 70 -12.81 -16.66 -0.25
CA CYS A 70 -13.19 -15.98 -1.48
C CYS A 70 -12.12 -16.16 -2.56
N GLY A 71 -12.44 -16.95 -3.59
CA GLY A 71 -11.56 -17.20 -4.74
C GLY A 71 -11.27 -15.98 -5.62
N ASP A 72 -11.93 -14.85 -5.40
CA ASP A 72 -11.70 -13.60 -6.14
C ASP A 72 -10.74 -12.65 -5.41
N SER A 73 -10.40 -12.91 -4.14
CA SER A 73 -9.60 -12.00 -3.30
C SER A 73 -8.38 -12.68 -2.67
N HIS A 74 -7.19 -12.10 -2.84
CA HIS A 74 -5.94 -12.67 -2.35
C HIS A 74 -4.99 -11.58 -1.84
N SER A 75 -4.84 -11.48 -0.52
CA SER A 75 -3.97 -10.46 0.11
C SER A 75 -2.52 -10.49 -0.40
N GLU A 76 -1.99 -11.68 -0.71
CA GLU A 76 -0.63 -11.84 -1.25
C GLU A 76 -0.51 -11.24 -2.66
N MET A 77 -1.45 -11.55 -3.55
CA MET A 77 -1.48 -10.98 -4.90
C MET A 77 -1.68 -9.47 -4.86
N PHE A 78 -2.53 -8.99 -3.94
CA PHE A 78 -2.73 -7.55 -3.75
C PHE A 78 -1.46 -6.87 -3.25
N THR A 79 -0.68 -7.51 -2.37
CA THR A 79 0.62 -6.99 -1.90
C THR A 79 1.61 -6.82 -3.07
N ILE A 80 1.70 -7.83 -3.95
CA ILE A 80 2.58 -7.79 -5.13
C ILE A 80 2.15 -6.66 -6.07
N ALA A 81 0.85 -6.57 -6.38
CA ALA A 81 0.31 -5.54 -7.26
C ALA A 81 0.51 -4.13 -6.69
N LEU A 82 0.27 -3.95 -5.38
CA LEU A 82 0.46 -2.67 -4.71
C LEU A 82 1.92 -2.21 -4.76
N ARG A 83 2.85 -3.12 -4.48
CA ARG A 83 4.29 -2.83 -4.57
C ARG A 83 4.67 -2.41 -5.99
N GLN A 84 4.26 -3.17 -7.00
CA GLN A 84 4.55 -2.84 -8.40
C GLN A 84 3.98 -1.47 -8.77
N ALA A 85 2.75 -1.15 -8.36
CA ALA A 85 2.13 0.14 -8.65
C ALA A 85 2.91 1.30 -8.00
N LEU A 86 3.38 1.14 -6.76
CA LEU A 86 4.21 2.16 -6.08
C LEU A 86 5.56 2.34 -6.79
N ASP A 87 6.22 1.25 -7.19
CA ASP A 87 7.48 1.28 -7.92
C ASP A 87 7.31 1.95 -9.31
N ASP A 88 6.22 1.64 -10.02
CA ASP A 88 5.90 2.25 -11.32
C ASP A 88 5.65 3.76 -11.18
N MET A 89 4.87 4.18 -10.16
CA MET A 89 4.65 5.60 -9.87
C MET A 89 5.95 6.32 -9.54
N GLN A 90 6.83 5.72 -8.74
CA GLN A 90 8.14 6.28 -8.43
C GLN A 90 8.96 6.47 -9.70
N HIS A 91 9.04 5.45 -10.55
CA HIS A 91 9.78 5.50 -11.81
C HIS A 91 9.28 6.60 -12.75
N LEU A 92 7.97 6.76 -12.86
CA LEU A 92 7.36 7.83 -13.67
C LEU A 92 7.72 9.21 -13.13
N CYS A 93 7.64 9.41 -11.81
CA CYS A 93 8.00 10.68 -11.18
C CYS A 93 9.49 11.03 -11.39
N LEU A 94 10.39 10.05 -11.28
CA LEU A 94 11.83 10.27 -11.48
C LEU A 94 12.18 10.59 -12.93
N LYS A 95 11.52 9.94 -13.90
CA LYS A 95 11.70 10.23 -15.33
C LYS A 95 11.33 11.66 -15.72
N VAL A 96 10.20 12.15 -15.20
CA VAL A 96 9.69 13.50 -15.52
C VAL A 96 10.50 14.59 -14.81
N ASN A 97 11.10 14.28 -13.65
CA ASN A 97 11.95 15.22 -12.91
C ASN A 97 13.39 15.33 -13.42
N HIS A 98 13.76 14.65 -14.51
CA HIS A 98 15.00 15.00 -15.20
C HIS A 98 14.83 16.37 -15.87
N PRO A 99 15.72 17.35 -15.62
CA PRO A 99 15.76 18.54 -16.47
C PRO A 99 15.86 18.06 -17.92
N PRO A 100 15.11 18.65 -18.87
CA PRO A 100 15.25 18.26 -20.26
C PRO A 100 16.73 18.33 -20.60
N SER A 101 17.27 17.22 -21.13
CA SER A 101 18.61 17.19 -21.71
C SER A 101 18.78 18.48 -22.52
N PRO A 102 19.86 19.25 -22.36
CA PRO A 102 20.03 20.45 -23.17
C PRO A 102 19.84 20.02 -24.62
N VAL A 103 18.76 20.50 -25.24
CA VAL A 103 18.47 20.22 -26.63
C VAL A 103 19.72 20.68 -27.36
N MET A 104 20.44 19.74 -27.98
CA MET A 104 21.54 20.09 -28.87
C MET A 104 20.91 20.99 -29.95
N ASP A 105 21.11 22.30 -29.81
CA ASP A 105 20.70 23.27 -30.81
C ASP A 105 21.63 23.05 -32.01
N LEU A 106 21.16 22.29 -33.00
CA LEU A 106 21.90 22.03 -34.23
C LEU A 106 22.34 23.34 -34.94
N ARG A 107 21.76 24.49 -34.58
CA ARG A 107 22.15 25.81 -35.10
C ARG A 107 23.41 26.38 -34.43
N LYS A 108 23.91 25.76 -33.36
CA LYS A 108 25.18 26.11 -32.70
C LYS A 108 26.34 25.17 -33.07
N VAL A 109 26.14 24.27 -34.03
CA VAL A 109 27.23 23.48 -34.60
C VAL A 109 27.93 24.37 -35.63
N ASP A 110 29.00 25.04 -35.20
CA ASP A 110 29.89 25.76 -36.12
C ASP A 110 30.58 24.74 -37.03
N ILE A 111 30.13 24.65 -38.28
CA ILE A 111 30.85 23.96 -39.36
C ILE A 111 31.97 24.90 -39.82
N ASN A 112 33.01 25.04 -39.00
CA ASN A 112 34.32 25.48 -39.46
C ASN A 112 35.34 24.91 -38.49
N GLY A 113 36.14 23.98 -39.01
CA GLY A 113 37.15 23.29 -38.25
C GLY A 113 38.20 24.25 -37.73
N ASP A 114 38.41 24.22 -36.42
CA ASP A 114 39.70 24.41 -35.79
C ASP A 114 39.71 23.59 -34.51
N SER A 115 40.54 22.56 -34.49
CA SER A 115 40.84 21.78 -33.30
C SER A 115 41.62 22.65 -32.32
N LYS A 116 41.13 22.78 -31.06
CA LYS A 116 42.01 22.98 -29.90
C LYS A 116 41.30 22.81 -28.54
N MET A 117 41.88 21.88 -27.77
CA MET A 117 42.08 21.85 -26.32
C MET A 117 40.85 21.81 -25.40
N ALA A 118 40.75 20.79 -24.55
CA ALA A 118 41.46 20.77 -23.27
C ALA A 118 40.94 19.64 -22.36
N ASN A 119 41.91 18.89 -21.84
CA ASN A 119 41.94 18.01 -20.67
C ASN A 119 40.79 18.05 -19.65
N GLY A 120 40.45 16.83 -19.22
CA GLY A 120 40.30 16.49 -17.80
C GLY A 120 38.88 16.61 -17.24
N LEU A 121 38.31 15.47 -16.87
CA LEU A 121 37.99 15.10 -15.47
C LEU A 121 37.29 13.73 -15.48
N ASP A 122 38.13 12.71 -15.29
CA ASP A 122 38.01 11.59 -14.37
C ASP A 122 36.72 10.77 -14.34
N GLY A 123 36.88 9.51 -14.73
CA GLY A 123 35.99 8.45 -14.30
C GLY A 123 36.07 8.26 -12.79
N HIS A 124 34.94 8.40 -12.11
CA HIS A 124 34.59 7.58 -10.96
C HIS A 124 33.07 7.69 -10.71
N GLN A 125 32.48 6.56 -10.32
CA GLN A 125 31.18 6.44 -9.65
C GLN A 125 29.89 6.43 -10.51
N LEU A 126 29.80 5.54 -11.51
CA LEU A 126 28.52 4.83 -11.74
C LEU A 126 28.38 3.71 -10.69
N GLY A 127 28.28 4.12 -9.43
CA GLY A 127 27.95 3.25 -8.31
C GLY A 127 26.57 3.60 -7.82
N LEU A 128 25.53 3.18 -8.56
CA LEU A 128 24.22 3.07 -7.93
C LEU A 128 24.37 2.04 -6.82
N PRO A 129 24.02 2.33 -5.55
CA PRO A 129 23.90 1.27 -4.58
C PRO A 129 22.79 0.35 -5.09
N MET A 130 23.21 -0.81 -5.60
CA MET A 130 22.39 -2.01 -5.60
C MET A 130 21.84 -2.13 -4.17
N PHE A 131 20.56 -1.80 -3.99
CA PHE A 131 19.88 -2.17 -2.75
C PHE A 131 20.08 -3.67 -2.59
N PRO A 132 20.69 -4.15 -1.49
CA PRO A 132 20.88 -5.58 -1.30
C PRO A 132 19.51 -6.24 -1.34
N CYS A 133 19.29 -7.07 -2.36
CA CYS A 133 18.35 -8.16 -2.28
C CYS A 133 18.84 -9.06 -1.13
N GLY A 134 18.25 -8.91 0.05
CA GLY A 134 18.61 -9.69 1.22
C GLY A 134 18.42 -8.93 2.52
N MET A 135 17.20 -8.96 3.05
CA MET A 135 16.92 -9.52 4.38
C MET A 135 15.41 -9.68 4.51
N ALA A 136 14.92 -10.83 4.04
CA ALA A 136 13.87 -11.51 4.77
C ALA A 136 14.34 -11.56 6.23
N ARG A 137 13.63 -10.91 7.14
CA ARG A 137 13.96 -10.93 8.56
C ARG A 137 13.65 -12.35 9.06
N GLU A 138 14.67 -13.19 9.00
CA GLU A 138 14.67 -14.56 9.52
C GLU A 138 14.28 -14.51 11.01
N ASN A 139 13.32 -15.36 11.37
CA ASN A 139 12.90 -15.57 12.75
C ASN A 139 14.10 -15.97 13.61
N ASN A 140 14.39 -15.18 14.66
CA ASN A 140 15.42 -15.54 15.64
C ASN A 140 15.00 -16.83 16.40
N PRO A 141 15.78 -17.93 16.36
CA PRO A 141 15.40 -19.22 16.94
C PRO A 141 15.65 -19.37 18.46
N THR A 142 15.84 -18.29 19.22
CA THR A 142 16.15 -18.38 20.67
C THR A 142 15.03 -18.02 21.65
N ARG A 143 13.79 -17.73 21.20
CA ARG A 143 12.67 -17.65 22.16
C ARG A 143 12.08 -19.04 22.39
N LYS A 144 12.62 -19.74 23.40
CA LYS A 144 12.05 -20.99 23.94
C LYS A 144 10.53 -20.83 24.10
N GLN A 145 9.78 -21.59 23.31
CA GLN A 145 8.38 -21.89 23.58
C GLN A 145 8.34 -22.69 24.89
N ASN A 146 7.80 -22.09 25.95
CA ASN A 146 7.30 -22.89 27.06
C ASN A 146 5.93 -23.39 26.61
N SER A 147 5.86 -24.68 26.31
CA SER A 147 4.61 -25.42 26.21
C SER A 147 3.86 -25.29 27.55
N ARG A 148 2.59 -24.91 27.47
CA ARG A 148 1.59 -25.22 28.49
C ARG A 148 0.44 -25.82 27.73
N ASP A 149 0.48 -27.14 27.63
CA ASP A 149 -0.66 -27.94 27.26
C ASP A 149 -1.60 -28.02 28.47
N ASP A 150 -2.88 -27.83 28.15
CA ASP A 150 -4.13 -28.28 28.79
C ASP A 150 -4.51 -27.77 30.20
N ASP A 151 -5.60 -26.99 30.25
CA ASP A 151 -6.76 -27.36 31.07
C ASP A 151 -8.05 -26.79 30.46
N ASP A 152 -8.84 -27.70 29.87
CA ASP A 152 -10.21 -27.51 29.44
C ASP A 152 -11.11 -27.85 30.63
N THR A 153 -11.73 -26.85 31.29
CA THR A 153 -13.05 -26.92 31.96
C THR A 153 -13.34 -25.60 32.69
N ALA A 154 -14.20 -24.73 32.14
CA ALA A 154 -15.25 -24.00 32.89
C ALA A 154 -16.06 -23.06 31.97
N ARG A 155 -17.38 -23.23 32.00
CA ARG A 155 -18.42 -22.56 31.20
C ARG A 155 -18.70 -21.10 31.59
N GLY A 156 -19.14 -20.32 30.62
CA GLY A 156 -20.06 -19.17 30.77
C GLY A 156 -20.42 -18.55 29.42
N PRO A 157 -21.70 -18.19 29.13
CA PRO A 157 -22.09 -17.70 27.81
C PRO A 157 -21.62 -16.25 27.61
N ILE A 158 -20.99 -15.97 26.46
CA ILE A 158 -20.59 -14.63 26.05
C ILE A 158 -21.83 -13.95 25.45
N ALA A 159 -22.27 -12.88 26.11
CA ALA A 159 -23.34 -12.01 25.62
C ALA A 159 -22.90 -11.26 24.35
N ASP A 160 -23.85 -11.10 23.41
CA ASP A 160 -23.69 -10.44 22.13
C ASP A 160 -23.03 -9.05 22.25
N GLY A 161 -21.93 -8.91 21.52
CA GLY A 161 -21.17 -7.68 21.38
C GLY A 161 -21.89 -6.65 20.50
N ALA A 162 -21.84 -5.42 20.98
CA ALA A 162 -22.31 -4.19 20.36
C ALA A 162 -22.06 -4.11 18.84
N MET A 163 -23.14 -3.86 18.08
CA MET A 163 -23.06 -3.31 16.74
C MET A 163 -22.33 -1.96 16.79
N ALA A 164 -21.23 -1.85 16.04
CA ALA A 164 -20.75 -0.56 15.59
C ALA A 164 -21.81 0.00 14.62
N GLN A 165 -22.50 1.04 15.10
CA GLN A 165 -23.60 1.68 14.39
C GLN A 165 -23.09 2.37 13.13
N THR A 166 -23.90 2.22 12.09
CA THR A 166 -23.79 2.84 10.77
C THR A 166 -24.20 4.31 10.81
#